data_AF-A0A842Y3I8-F1
#
_entry.id   AF-A0A842Y3I8-F1
#
_cell.length_a   1.000
_cell.length_b   1.000
_cell.length_c   1.000
_cell.angle_alpha   90.00
_cell.angle_beta   90.00
_cell.angle_gamma   90.00
#
_symmetry.space_group_name_H-M   'P 1'
#
loop_
_entity.id
_entity.type
_entity.pdbx_description
1 polymer ?
#
loop_
_entity_poly.entity_id
_entity_poly.type
_entity_poly.pdbx_seq_one_letter_code
_entity_poly.pdbx_strand_id
1 'polypeptide(L)'
;MRNSISIKLIFVIMVLSLFLPVADAATQYVIGELKTPVDMPENATNAMYVGVDKCQLCHPTIFDNWKTSGHAYKLNTPDEILAIRPELPFPEGYAKDDILYIIGGWGWKARYIGQDGFIITKTGENHDIDGNNQYNVANKEWVDYNPGAVKKYDCTRCHNTGSSYDSNQDDLAGIEGSWELRGIQCEACHGPGSEHVAQGGGEGVAIIVNTDASMCGLCHRRGGDDDKIPASGNFVQHHEQYLDFLASGKMSGLRCVICHDPHMPVHVGATNTEEGKGIIKQCVECHQSSGTDYAATVMQVAGVTCIDCHMPKAAKSAIAVSEYEADVRSHVFRMNLSADAEYIYTDPVDNNQYANPYLTLEYVCLPCHADENKAWAAENAPNAMTLKAEVATEAATQPSPGFGLMISVGMLLTVYLFRRR
;
A
#
# COMPACT_ATOMS: atom_id res chain seq x y z
N MET A 1 -67.88 -36.93 -69.91
CA MET A 1 -68.84 -36.80 -68.79
C MET A 1 -68.05 -36.46 -67.54
N ARG A 2 -68.38 -35.30 -66.95
CA ARG A 2 -68.27 -34.89 -65.54
C ARG A 2 -66.99 -35.18 -64.72
N ASN A 3 -66.50 -34.04 -64.21
CA ASN A 3 -66.06 -33.78 -62.83
C ASN A 3 -64.61 -34.10 -62.45
N SER A 4 -63.90 -33.31 -61.65
CA SER A 4 -64.03 -31.93 -61.16
C SER A 4 -62.90 -31.71 -60.14
N ILE A 5 -62.49 -30.44 -59.95
CA ILE A 5 -61.91 -29.85 -58.73
C ILE A 5 -60.38 -29.87 -58.56
N SER A 6 -59.85 -28.65 -58.72
CA SER A 6 -58.55 -28.12 -58.34
C SER A 6 -58.39 -27.96 -56.82
N ILE A 7 -57.20 -28.24 -56.25
CA ILE A 7 -56.76 -27.64 -54.97
C ILE A 7 -55.23 -27.38 -54.99
N LYS A 8 -54.91 -26.08 -55.05
CA LYS A 8 -53.80 -25.30 -54.42
C LYS A 8 -52.56 -26.06 -53.91
N LEU A 9 -51.40 -25.77 -54.52
CA LEU A 9 -50.09 -25.94 -53.88
C LEU A 9 -49.56 -24.56 -53.47
N ILE A 10 -49.43 -24.35 -52.16
CA ILE A 10 -48.90 -23.14 -51.53
C ILE A 10 -47.37 -23.18 -51.62
N PHE A 11 -46.77 -22.16 -52.24
CA PHE A 11 -45.34 -21.89 -52.16
C PHE A 11 -45.01 -21.38 -50.76
N VAL A 12 -44.24 -22.14 -49.98
CA VAL A 12 -43.59 -21.65 -48.75
C VAL A 12 -42.21 -21.15 -49.17
N ILE A 13 -42.04 -19.82 -49.23
CA ILE A 13 -40.74 -19.17 -49.36
C ILE A 13 -40.09 -19.21 -47.98
N MET A 14 -39.11 -20.10 -47.81
CA MET A 14 -38.25 -20.14 -46.63
C MET A 14 -37.21 -19.02 -46.79
N VAL A 15 -37.42 -17.89 -46.12
CA VAL A 15 -36.42 -16.83 -45.98
C VAL A 15 -35.32 -17.39 -45.08
N LEU A 16 -34.24 -17.89 -45.69
CA LEU A 16 -32.99 -18.16 -44.97
C LEU A 16 -32.37 -16.80 -44.63
N SER A 17 -32.70 -16.29 -43.45
CA SER A 17 -31.91 -15.25 -42.80
C SER A 17 -30.54 -15.84 -42.49
N LEU A 18 -29.56 -15.53 -43.33
CA LEU A 18 -28.14 -15.69 -43.03
C LEU A 18 -27.83 -14.80 -41.82
N PHE A 19 -27.99 -15.36 -40.61
CA PHE A 19 -27.29 -14.89 -39.44
C PHE A 19 -25.81 -15.17 -39.68
N LEU A 20 -25.11 -14.20 -40.26
CA LEU A 20 -23.68 -14.12 -40.07
C LEU A 20 -23.47 -13.99 -38.55
N PRO A 21 -22.74 -14.90 -37.89
CA PRO A 21 -22.25 -14.58 -36.57
C PRO A 21 -21.29 -13.42 -36.78
N VAL A 22 -21.72 -12.22 -36.42
CA VAL A 22 -20.77 -11.18 -36.06
C VAL A 22 -20.07 -11.80 -34.85
N ALA A 23 -18.89 -12.37 -35.10
CA ALA A 23 -17.97 -12.68 -34.04
C ALA A 23 -17.57 -11.33 -33.46
N ASP A 24 -18.35 -10.87 -32.48
CA ASP A 24 -18.04 -9.70 -31.68
C ASP A 24 -16.77 -10.09 -30.93
N ALA A 25 -15.65 -9.58 -31.41
CA ALA A 25 -14.37 -9.76 -30.75
C ALA A 25 -14.47 -8.95 -29.45
N ALA A 26 -14.74 -9.63 -28.33
CA ALA A 26 -14.63 -9.03 -27.01
C ALA A 26 -13.28 -8.32 -26.94
N THR A 27 -13.30 -6.98 -26.84
CA THR A 27 -12.09 -6.18 -26.67
C THR A 27 -11.50 -6.52 -25.31
N GLN A 28 -10.35 -7.21 -25.33
CA GLN A 28 -9.64 -7.57 -24.11
C GLN A 28 -9.03 -6.30 -23.51
N TYR A 29 -9.72 -5.69 -22.56
CA TYR A 29 -9.10 -4.70 -21.68
C TYR A 29 -8.39 -5.45 -20.55
N VAL A 30 -7.07 -5.39 -20.54
CA VAL A 30 -6.25 -6.00 -19.48
C VAL A 30 -6.32 -5.10 -18.25
N ILE A 31 -7.31 -5.31 -17.39
CA ILE A 31 -7.13 -4.99 -15.96
C ILE A 31 -6.29 -6.13 -15.40
N GLY A 32 -4.97 -5.90 -15.42
CA GLY A 32 -3.90 -6.74 -14.90
C GLY A 32 -4.18 -8.25 -14.83
N GLU A 33 -3.62 -9.03 -15.76
CA GLU A 33 -3.49 -10.51 -15.76
C GLU A 33 -4.13 -11.28 -14.59
N LEU A 34 -5.46 -11.25 -14.48
CA LEU A 34 -6.23 -12.23 -13.75
C LEU A 34 -6.64 -13.27 -14.80
N LYS A 35 -6.26 -14.54 -14.60
CA LYS A 35 -6.66 -15.68 -15.45
C LYS A 35 -8.18 -15.94 -15.50
N THR A 36 -8.98 -15.07 -14.89
CA THR A 36 -10.42 -14.97 -15.09
C THR A 36 -10.73 -13.57 -15.64
N PRO A 37 -11.24 -13.46 -16.88
CA PRO A 37 -11.83 -12.23 -17.37
C PRO A 37 -12.85 -11.72 -16.34
N VAL A 38 -12.72 -10.47 -15.92
CA VAL A 38 -13.85 -9.79 -15.26
C VAL A 38 -14.77 -9.41 -16.40
N ASP A 39 -15.89 -10.10 -16.52
CA ASP A 39 -16.95 -9.74 -17.46
C ASP A 39 -17.44 -8.33 -17.07
N MET A 40 -16.96 -7.33 -17.80
CA MET A 40 -17.61 -6.02 -17.82
C MET A 40 -19.06 -6.27 -18.23
N PRO A 41 -20.04 -5.58 -17.63
CA PRO A 41 -21.43 -5.74 -18.03
C PRO A 41 -21.53 -5.63 -19.56
N GLU A 42 -22.21 -6.61 -20.17
CA GLU A 42 -22.27 -6.94 -21.62
C GLU A 42 -22.57 -5.76 -22.57
N ASN A 43 -22.87 -4.58 -22.01
CA ASN A 43 -23.16 -3.32 -22.72
C ASN A 43 -22.02 -2.28 -22.67
N ALA A 44 -20.88 -2.56 -22.03
CA ALA A 44 -19.84 -1.57 -21.72
C ALA A 44 -18.71 -1.48 -22.77
N THR A 45 -18.98 -1.72 -24.05
CA THR A 45 -17.95 -1.66 -25.11
C THR A 45 -17.46 -0.24 -25.43
N ASN A 46 -18.07 0.80 -24.85
CA ASN A 46 -17.70 2.22 -25.05
C ASN A 46 -17.37 2.99 -23.75
N ALA A 47 -17.16 2.32 -22.61
CA ALA A 47 -16.87 3.02 -21.36
C ALA A 47 -15.51 3.75 -21.41
N MET A 48 -15.48 5.02 -21.04
CA MET A 48 -14.32 5.90 -21.08
C MET A 48 -13.87 6.29 -19.68
N TYR A 49 -12.56 6.56 -19.54
CA TYR A 49 -12.01 7.15 -18.33
C TYR A 49 -12.44 8.61 -18.23
N VAL A 50 -12.97 9.00 -17.07
CA VAL A 50 -13.51 10.36 -16.83
C VAL A 50 -12.62 11.21 -15.94
N GLY A 51 -11.68 10.60 -15.22
CA GLY A 51 -10.75 11.27 -14.32
C GLY A 51 -11.33 11.61 -12.95
N VAL A 52 -10.43 11.74 -11.97
CA VAL A 52 -10.79 12.00 -10.56
C VAL A 52 -11.61 13.27 -10.34
N ASP A 53 -11.48 14.28 -11.19
CA ASP A 53 -12.23 15.54 -11.08
C ASP A 53 -13.74 15.30 -11.23
N LYS A 54 -14.15 14.31 -12.04
CA LYS A 54 -15.56 13.92 -12.16
C LYS A 54 -16.03 13.13 -10.95
N CYS A 55 -15.18 12.25 -10.43
CA CYS A 55 -15.47 11.48 -9.23
C CYS A 55 -15.64 12.40 -7.99
N GLN A 56 -14.80 13.43 -7.85
CA GLN A 56 -14.81 14.36 -6.72
C GLN A 56 -16.14 15.09 -6.56
N LEU A 57 -16.85 15.38 -7.66
CA LEU A 57 -18.14 16.10 -7.62
C LEU A 57 -19.20 15.38 -6.78
N CYS A 58 -19.19 14.05 -6.81
CA CYS A 58 -20.14 13.21 -6.06
C CYS A 58 -19.49 12.56 -4.82
N HIS A 59 -18.17 12.33 -4.82
CA HIS A 59 -17.43 11.64 -3.77
C HIS A 59 -16.30 12.51 -3.16
N PRO A 60 -16.59 13.72 -2.65
CA PRO A 60 -15.56 14.65 -2.20
C PRO A 60 -14.73 14.10 -1.04
N THR A 61 -15.35 13.44 -0.07
CA THR A 61 -14.64 12.86 1.09
C THR A 61 -13.67 11.74 0.67
N ILE A 62 -14.09 10.86 -0.24
CA ILE A 62 -13.25 9.77 -0.74
C ILE A 62 -12.07 10.36 -1.52
N PHE A 63 -12.34 11.35 -2.37
CA PHE A 63 -11.31 12.04 -3.13
C PHE A 63 -10.29 12.72 -2.20
N ASP A 64 -10.74 13.47 -1.19
CA ASP A 64 -9.86 14.17 -0.25
C ASP A 64 -8.96 13.19 0.50
N ASN A 65 -9.51 12.03 0.90
CA ASN A 65 -8.73 10.95 1.49
C ASN A 65 -7.70 10.37 0.51
N TRP A 66 -8.13 9.99 -0.70
CA TRP A 66 -7.27 9.39 -1.72
C TRP A 66 -6.12 10.31 -2.11
N LYS A 67 -6.38 11.61 -2.23
CA LYS A 67 -5.37 12.61 -2.59
C LYS A 67 -4.29 12.79 -1.52
N THR A 68 -4.53 12.34 -0.29
CA THR A 68 -3.46 12.29 0.74
C THR A 68 -2.52 11.11 0.55
N SER A 69 -2.82 10.16 -0.34
CA SER A 69 -2.04 8.94 -0.52
C SER A 69 -0.99 9.03 -1.62
N GLY A 70 0.05 8.19 -1.51
CA GLY A 70 1.06 8.05 -2.56
C GLY A 70 0.55 7.46 -3.88
N HIS A 71 -0.65 6.87 -3.92
CA HIS A 71 -1.27 6.39 -5.17
C HIS A 71 -1.52 7.54 -6.15
N ALA A 72 -1.98 8.69 -5.65
CA ALA A 72 -2.18 9.89 -6.46
C ALA A 72 -0.87 10.42 -7.10
N TYR A 73 0.29 10.03 -6.56
CA TYR A 73 1.59 10.62 -6.89
C TYR A 73 2.62 9.57 -7.32
N LYS A 74 2.19 8.47 -7.97
CA LYS A 74 3.11 7.45 -8.51
C LYS A 74 3.90 7.95 -9.73
N LEU A 75 3.31 8.83 -10.53
CA LEU A 75 3.95 9.52 -11.65
C LEU A 75 3.46 10.97 -11.68
N ASN A 76 4.39 11.92 -11.70
CA ASN A 76 4.10 13.36 -11.56
C ASN A 76 4.90 14.16 -12.57
N THR A 77 4.37 15.29 -13.00
CA THR A 77 5.19 16.37 -13.59
C THR A 77 6.04 17.04 -12.50
N PRO A 78 7.10 17.77 -12.87
CA PRO A 78 7.88 18.55 -11.92
C PRO A 78 7.05 19.55 -11.11
N ASP A 79 6.08 20.23 -11.73
CA ASP A 79 5.22 21.18 -11.02
C ASP A 79 4.28 20.51 -10.01
N GLU A 80 3.68 19.38 -10.38
CA GLU A 80 2.79 18.62 -9.51
C GLU A 80 3.52 18.16 -8.24
N ILE A 81 4.75 17.64 -8.36
CA ILE A 81 5.48 17.15 -7.18
C ILE A 81 6.04 18.30 -6.33
N LEU A 82 6.53 19.38 -6.95
CA LEU A 82 7.07 20.53 -6.21
C LEU A 82 5.97 21.28 -5.44
N ALA A 83 4.71 21.19 -5.88
CA ALA A 83 3.57 21.74 -5.13
C ALA A 83 3.37 21.06 -3.76
N ILE A 84 3.70 19.78 -3.63
CA ILE A 84 3.58 19.03 -2.37
C ILE A 84 4.93 18.80 -1.67
N ARG A 85 6.03 18.92 -2.41
CA ARG A 85 7.40 18.72 -1.93
C ARG A 85 8.37 19.72 -2.57
N PRO A 86 8.31 21.01 -2.18
CA PRO A 86 9.14 22.06 -2.78
C PRO A 86 10.64 21.85 -2.63
N GLU A 87 11.05 21.03 -1.66
CA GLU A 87 12.44 20.72 -1.35
C GLU A 87 13.00 19.52 -2.14
N LEU A 88 12.20 18.87 -2.98
CA LEU A 88 12.67 17.71 -3.74
C LEU A 88 13.75 18.16 -4.74
N PRO A 89 14.97 17.60 -4.67
CA PRO A 89 16.06 17.99 -5.57
C PRO A 89 15.89 17.38 -6.96
N PHE A 90 16.68 17.85 -7.91
CA PHE A 90 16.85 17.25 -9.23
C PHE A 90 18.24 16.61 -9.34
N PRO A 91 18.42 15.58 -10.19
CA PRO A 91 19.73 14.98 -10.39
C PRO A 91 20.74 16.01 -10.88
N GLU A 92 22.01 15.87 -10.48
CA GLU A 92 23.06 16.79 -10.92
C GLU A 92 23.15 16.83 -12.45
N GLY A 93 23.24 18.04 -13.01
CA GLY A 93 23.23 18.27 -14.46
C GLY A 93 21.85 18.39 -15.09
N TYR A 94 20.77 18.31 -14.31
CA TYR A 94 19.39 18.47 -14.80
C TYR A 94 18.68 19.63 -14.10
N ALA A 95 18.09 20.51 -14.90
CA ALA A 95 17.13 21.50 -14.45
C ALA A 95 15.71 20.93 -14.51
N LYS A 96 14.76 21.64 -13.88
CA LYS A 96 13.33 21.28 -13.91
C LYS A 96 12.81 21.05 -15.33
N ASP A 97 13.21 21.90 -16.27
CA ASP A 97 12.74 21.88 -17.66
C ASP A 97 13.31 20.69 -18.47
N ASP A 98 14.35 20.02 -17.96
CA ASP A 98 14.90 18.80 -18.57
C ASP A 98 14.12 17.54 -18.17
N ILE A 99 13.21 17.66 -17.21
CA ILE A 99 12.45 16.53 -16.65
C ILE A 99 11.04 16.50 -17.21
N LEU A 100 10.69 15.38 -17.83
CA LEU A 100 9.33 15.10 -18.27
C LEU A 100 8.45 14.68 -17.08
N TYR A 101 8.88 13.64 -16.36
CA TYR A 101 8.15 13.09 -15.22
C TYR A 101 9.06 12.65 -14.08
N ILE A 102 8.47 12.55 -12.89
CA ILE A 102 9.08 12.09 -11.65
C ILE A 102 8.27 10.89 -11.15
N ILE A 103 8.97 9.77 -11.02
CA ILE A 103 8.43 8.52 -10.51
C ILE A 103 8.52 8.54 -8.98
N GLY A 104 7.38 8.51 -8.30
CA GLY A 104 7.31 8.63 -6.84
C GLY A 104 7.57 10.06 -6.35
N GLY A 105 8.46 10.21 -5.37
CA GLY A 105 8.74 11.49 -4.69
C GLY A 105 7.79 11.84 -3.54
N TRP A 106 6.69 11.11 -3.39
CA TRP A 106 5.74 11.33 -2.30
C TRP A 106 6.25 10.88 -0.92
N GLY A 107 6.77 9.65 -0.80
CA GLY A 107 7.09 9.02 0.50
C GLY A 107 8.53 8.49 0.63
N TRP A 108 8.91 7.53 -0.22
CA TRP A 108 10.20 6.81 -0.06
C TRP A 108 11.34 7.36 -0.91
N LYS A 109 11.10 7.52 -2.22
CA LYS A 109 12.15 7.84 -3.20
C LYS A 109 11.58 8.51 -4.44
N ALA A 110 12.41 9.27 -5.13
CA ALA A 110 12.13 9.86 -6.44
C ALA A 110 13.13 9.35 -7.49
N ARG A 111 12.64 9.12 -8.70
CA ARG A 111 13.44 8.89 -9.92
C ARG A 111 12.89 9.76 -11.04
N TYR A 112 13.71 10.03 -12.04
CA TYR A 112 13.43 11.10 -13.00
C TYR A 112 13.45 10.55 -14.43
N ILE A 113 12.54 11.05 -15.25
CA ILE A 113 12.41 10.73 -16.67
C ILE A 113 12.74 11.98 -17.46
N GLY A 114 13.67 11.89 -18.41
CA GLY A 114 14.04 13.00 -19.29
C GLY A 114 12.98 13.29 -20.35
N GLN A 115 13.14 14.40 -21.08
CA GLN A 115 12.22 14.79 -22.18
C GLN A 115 12.11 13.78 -23.32
N ASP A 116 13.07 12.87 -23.44
CA ASP A 116 13.06 11.76 -24.42
C ASP A 116 12.28 10.52 -23.93
N GLY A 117 11.75 10.57 -22.71
CA GLY A 117 10.99 9.51 -22.07
C GLY A 117 11.83 8.44 -21.36
N PHE A 118 13.16 8.51 -21.41
CA PHE A 118 14.02 7.53 -20.74
C PHE A 118 14.19 7.89 -19.26
N ILE A 119 14.29 6.85 -18.41
CA ILE A 119 14.70 7.05 -17.02
C ILE A 119 16.15 7.52 -17.02
N ILE A 120 16.42 8.61 -16.31
CA ILE A 120 17.76 9.17 -16.15
C ILE A 120 18.60 8.19 -15.35
N THR A 121 19.72 7.75 -15.91
CA THR A 121 20.69 6.82 -15.31
C THR A 121 22.12 7.34 -15.33
N LYS A 122 22.33 8.53 -15.91
CA LYS A 122 23.59 9.26 -15.91
C LYS A 122 23.35 10.67 -15.38
N THR A 123 24.29 11.21 -14.63
CA THR A 123 24.23 12.51 -13.95
C THR A 123 25.58 13.22 -14.05
N GLY A 124 25.73 14.35 -13.37
CA GLY A 124 26.91 15.22 -13.44
C GLY A 124 26.73 16.35 -14.45
N GLU A 125 27.53 17.41 -14.35
CA GLU A 125 27.43 18.61 -15.21
C GLU A 125 27.37 18.28 -16.71
N ASN A 126 28.07 17.22 -17.14
CA ASN A 126 28.13 16.77 -18.54
C ASN A 126 27.44 15.41 -18.78
N HIS A 127 26.63 14.92 -17.83
CA HIS A 127 25.98 13.61 -17.88
C HIS A 127 26.94 12.41 -18.07
N ASP A 128 28.13 12.51 -17.49
CA ASP A 128 29.23 11.54 -17.59
C ASP A 128 29.37 10.61 -16.38
N ILE A 129 28.61 10.85 -15.31
CA ILE A 129 28.59 10.01 -14.11
C ILE A 129 27.49 8.97 -14.25
N ASP A 130 27.84 7.69 -14.31
CA ASP A 130 26.86 6.61 -14.28
C ASP A 130 26.28 6.48 -12.85
N GLY A 131 24.97 6.69 -12.69
CA GLY A 131 24.28 6.57 -11.41
C GLY A 131 23.94 7.90 -10.74
N ASN A 132 23.90 7.89 -9.40
CA ASN A 132 23.53 9.03 -8.54
C ASN A 132 22.15 9.65 -8.90
N ASN A 133 21.20 8.80 -9.29
CA ASN A 133 19.99 9.16 -10.03
C ASN A 133 18.66 8.81 -9.34
N GLN A 134 18.72 8.16 -8.17
CA GLN A 134 17.57 7.97 -7.29
C GLN A 134 17.78 8.76 -6.01
N TYR A 135 16.84 9.63 -5.68
CA TYR A 135 16.85 10.37 -4.41
C TYR A 135 16.01 9.65 -3.37
N ASN A 136 16.60 9.31 -2.23
CA ASN A 136 15.92 8.71 -1.08
C ASN A 136 15.45 9.81 -0.13
N VAL A 137 14.14 9.90 0.08
CA VAL A 137 13.52 11.01 0.81
C VAL A 137 13.90 10.99 2.29
N ALA A 138 13.97 9.81 2.90
CA ALA A 138 14.16 9.65 4.34
C ALA A 138 15.53 10.15 4.83
N ASN A 139 16.60 9.85 4.09
CA ASN A 139 17.97 10.20 4.47
C ASN A 139 18.59 11.30 3.59
N LYS A 140 17.87 11.77 2.57
CA LYS A 140 18.32 12.81 1.62
C LYS A 140 19.55 12.43 0.81
N GLU A 141 19.75 11.14 0.59
CA GLU A 141 20.88 10.62 -0.17
C GLU A 141 20.47 10.30 -1.60
N TRP A 142 21.43 10.49 -2.51
CA TRP A 142 21.35 9.97 -3.86
C TRP A 142 22.04 8.61 -3.94
N VAL A 143 21.41 7.68 -4.62
CA VAL A 143 21.91 6.31 -4.83
C VAL A 143 21.73 5.90 -6.29
N ASP A 144 22.46 4.85 -6.66
CA ASP A 144 22.42 4.33 -8.02
C ASP A 144 21.14 3.53 -8.29
N TYR A 145 20.57 3.78 -9.47
CA TYR A 145 19.50 2.97 -10.04
C TYR A 145 19.81 2.70 -11.51
N ASN A 146 20.23 1.47 -11.84
CA ASN A 146 20.67 1.06 -13.17
C ASN A 146 21.72 2.03 -13.77
N PRO A 147 22.85 2.27 -13.06
CA PRO A 147 23.82 3.30 -13.44
C PRO A 147 24.32 3.08 -14.87
N GLY A 148 24.25 4.13 -15.70
CA GLY A 148 24.74 4.13 -17.09
C GLY A 148 23.88 3.39 -18.11
N ALA A 149 22.80 2.73 -17.72
CA ALA A 149 21.97 1.93 -18.61
C ALA A 149 20.99 2.79 -19.42
N VAL A 150 20.73 2.42 -20.68
CA VAL A 150 19.57 2.95 -21.42
C VAL A 150 18.31 2.29 -20.86
N LYS A 151 17.58 3.00 -19.99
CA LYS A 151 16.44 2.44 -19.26
C LYS A 151 15.13 3.09 -19.69
N LYS A 152 14.28 2.30 -20.36
CA LYS A 152 12.90 2.72 -20.66
C LYS A 152 12.04 2.76 -19.40
N TYR A 153 11.01 3.60 -19.44
CA TYR A 153 9.92 3.58 -18.48
C TYR A 153 8.90 2.51 -18.88
N ASP A 154 8.96 1.36 -18.20
CA ASP A 154 8.10 0.18 -18.36
C ASP A 154 7.14 -0.01 -17.16
N CYS A 155 7.00 1.03 -16.32
CA CYS A 155 6.31 0.92 -15.04
C CYS A 155 4.80 1.26 -15.11
N THR A 156 4.26 1.51 -16.31
CA THR A 156 2.92 2.10 -16.50
C THR A 156 1.82 1.32 -15.78
N ARG A 157 1.85 -0.03 -15.87
CA ARG A 157 0.85 -0.93 -15.26
C ARG A 157 0.61 -0.68 -13.76
N CYS A 158 1.65 -0.28 -13.02
CA CYS A 158 1.57 -0.11 -11.57
C CYS A 158 1.57 1.34 -11.12
N HIS A 159 1.86 2.28 -12.04
CA HIS A 159 2.11 3.68 -11.72
C HIS A 159 1.15 4.66 -12.42
N ASN A 160 0.32 4.16 -13.33
CA ASN A 160 -0.67 4.94 -14.08
C ASN A 160 -2.04 4.24 -14.11
N THR A 161 -3.06 4.97 -14.58
CA THR A 161 -4.43 4.49 -14.73
C THR A 161 -4.78 4.35 -16.20
N GLY A 162 -5.47 3.27 -16.57
CA GLY A 162 -5.83 2.99 -17.96
C GLY A 162 -4.62 2.69 -18.83
N SER A 163 -3.69 1.86 -18.33
CA SER A 163 -2.46 1.53 -19.07
C SER A 163 -2.75 0.65 -20.29
N SER A 164 -2.06 0.91 -21.40
CA SER A 164 -1.99 0.06 -22.60
C SER A 164 -0.54 -0.13 -23.04
N TYR A 165 -0.26 -1.19 -23.78
CA TYR A 165 1.05 -1.46 -24.41
C TYR A 165 0.97 -1.43 -25.94
N ASP A 166 -0.16 -1.00 -26.51
CA ASP A 166 -0.36 -0.92 -27.95
C ASP A 166 0.38 0.27 -28.57
N SER A 167 0.74 1.26 -27.75
CA SER A 167 1.44 2.48 -28.15
C SER A 167 2.35 2.99 -27.04
N ASN A 168 3.25 3.91 -27.39
CA ASN A 168 4.05 4.65 -26.43
C ASN A 168 3.36 5.99 -26.12
N GLN A 169 3.36 6.41 -24.86
CA GLN A 169 2.88 7.73 -24.49
C GLN A 169 3.63 8.82 -25.27
N ASP A 170 2.87 9.73 -25.90
CA ASP A 170 3.38 10.87 -26.66
C ASP A 170 4.39 10.49 -27.77
N ASP A 171 4.30 9.25 -28.29
CA ASP A 171 5.24 8.67 -29.27
C ASP A 171 6.72 8.69 -28.82
N LEU A 172 6.97 8.76 -27.51
CA LEU A 172 8.32 8.82 -26.95
C LEU A 172 8.96 7.42 -26.90
N ALA A 173 10.14 7.28 -27.48
CA ALA A 173 10.86 6.00 -27.55
C ALA A 173 11.31 5.46 -26.17
N GLY A 174 11.50 6.36 -25.20
CA GLY A 174 11.88 6.01 -23.84
C GLY A 174 10.73 5.49 -22.98
N ILE A 175 9.48 5.67 -23.41
CA ILE A 175 8.30 5.19 -22.69
C ILE A 175 7.83 3.89 -23.34
N GLU A 176 7.59 2.86 -22.52
CA GLU A 176 7.00 1.60 -22.95
C GLU A 176 5.57 1.50 -22.42
N GLY A 177 4.61 1.67 -23.33
CA GLY A 177 3.20 1.76 -23.03
C GLY A 177 2.67 3.19 -22.96
N SER A 178 1.35 3.31 -22.81
CA SER A 178 0.58 4.54 -22.71
C SER A 178 -0.40 4.46 -21.55
N TRP A 179 -1.03 5.58 -21.21
CA TRP A 179 -2.03 5.64 -20.14
C TRP A 179 -3.04 6.75 -20.38
N GLU A 180 -4.21 6.62 -19.75
CA GLU A 180 -5.26 7.62 -19.79
C GLU A 180 -5.02 8.71 -18.74
N LEU A 181 -4.56 8.32 -17.54
CA LEU A 181 -4.35 9.25 -16.43
C LEU A 181 -3.06 8.90 -15.66
N ARG A 182 -2.31 9.94 -15.25
CA ARG A 182 -1.10 9.79 -14.42
C ARG A 182 -1.46 9.42 -12.98
N GLY A 183 -0.64 8.55 -12.40
CA GLY A 183 -0.86 8.03 -11.05
C GLY A 183 -1.94 6.94 -10.99
N ILE A 184 -2.12 6.37 -9.80
CA ILE A 184 -3.17 5.39 -9.51
C ILE A 184 -4.40 6.15 -9.00
N GLN A 185 -5.32 6.42 -9.94
CA GLN A 185 -6.56 7.16 -9.72
C GLN A 185 -7.73 6.23 -9.42
N CYS A 186 -8.92 6.78 -9.18
CA CYS A 186 -10.14 6.02 -8.87
C CYS A 186 -10.38 4.86 -9.85
N GLU A 187 -10.24 5.15 -11.14
CA GLU A 187 -10.56 4.24 -12.23
C GLU A 187 -9.49 3.16 -12.46
N ALA A 188 -8.34 3.22 -11.77
CA ALA A 188 -7.38 2.11 -11.76
C ALA A 188 -7.93 0.90 -10.98
N CYS A 189 -8.78 1.16 -9.97
CA CYS A 189 -9.42 0.13 -9.17
C CYS A 189 -10.89 -0.11 -9.56
N HIS A 190 -11.59 0.96 -9.93
CA HIS A 190 -13.02 0.95 -10.19
C HIS A 190 -13.39 0.78 -11.68
N GLY A 191 -12.41 0.80 -12.58
CA GLY A 191 -12.60 0.78 -14.02
C GLY A 191 -13.09 2.13 -14.59
N PRO A 192 -13.27 2.22 -15.93
CA PRO A 192 -13.74 3.43 -16.60
C PRO A 192 -15.14 3.85 -16.11
N GLY A 193 -15.27 5.09 -15.63
CA GLY A 193 -16.45 5.58 -14.92
C GLY A 193 -17.50 6.31 -15.77
N SER A 194 -17.34 6.41 -17.09
CA SER A 194 -18.25 7.21 -17.94
C SER A 194 -19.72 6.79 -17.81
N GLU A 195 -19.98 5.48 -17.79
CA GLU A 195 -21.34 4.95 -17.68
C GLU A 195 -21.93 5.15 -16.29
N HIS A 196 -21.12 4.99 -15.24
CA HIS A 196 -21.52 5.29 -13.86
C HIS A 196 -21.97 6.75 -13.74
N VAL A 197 -21.17 7.67 -14.26
CA VAL A 197 -21.47 9.11 -14.25
C VAL A 197 -22.70 9.43 -15.10
N ALA A 198 -22.80 8.86 -16.32
CA ALA A 198 -23.92 9.12 -17.24
C ALA A 198 -25.27 8.66 -16.67
N GLN A 199 -25.28 7.59 -15.87
CA GLN A 199 -26.48 7.05 -15.23
C GLN A 199 -26.85 7.77 -13.93
N GLY A 200 -26.10 8.82 -13.53
CA GLY A 200 -26.36 9.59 -12.31
C GLY A 200 -25.78 8.97 -11.03
N GLY A 201 -24.91 7.96 -11.17
CA GLY A 201 -24.29 7.24 -10.07
C GLY A 201 -25.21 6.23 -9.38
N GLY A 202 -24.77 5.73 -8.22
CA GLY A 202 -25.48 4.73 -7.42
C GLY A 202 -24.61 3.50 -7.11
N GLU A 203 -24.90 2.84 -5.99
CA GLU A 203 -24.17 1.64 -5.57
C GLU A 203 -24.31 0.53 -6.62
N GLY A 204 -23.18 0.01 -7.10
CA GLY A 204 -23.13 -1.06 -8.10
C GLY A 204 -23.54 -0.65 -9.52
N VAL A 205 -23.83 0.62 -9.78
CA VAL A 205 -24.25 1.09 -11.10
C VAL A 205 -23.02 1.31 -11.98
N ALA A 206 -22.77 0.39 -12.92
CA ALA A 206 -21.74 0.54 -13.96
C ALA A 206 -20.34 0.94 -13.42
N ILE A 207 -19.99 0.47 -12.23
CA ILE A 207 -18.70 0.71 -11.57
C ILE A 207 -18.26 -0.56 -10.83
N ILE A 208 -16.96 -0.87 -10.85
CA ILE A 208 -16.44 -2.09 -10.24
C ILE A 208 -16.17 -1.84 -8.76
N VAL A 209 -16.53 -2.78 -7.88
CA VAL A 209 -16.05 -2.82 -6.50
C VAL A 209 -15.46 -4.20 -6.24
N ASN A 210 -14.14 -4.33 -6.49
CA ASN A 210 -13.40 -5.54 -6.20
C ASN A 210 -12.64 -5.39 -4.89
N THR A 211 -12.89 -6.31 -3.96
CA THR A 211 -12.30 -6.30 -2.62
C THR A 211 -11.29 -7.43 -2.41
N ASP A 212 -11.09 -8.28 -3.41
CA ASP A 212 -10.17 -9.40 -3.32
C ASP A 212 -8.73 -8.89 -3.23
N ALA A 213 -7.90 -9.58 -2.42
CA ALA A 213 -6.51 -9.18 -2.23
C ALA A 213 -5.71 -9.17 -3.54
N SER A 214 -6.10 -10.01 -4.51
CA SER A 214 -5.50 -10.08 -5.85
C SER A 214 -5.62 -8.77 -6.63
N MET A 215 -6.65 -7.96 -6.37
CA MET A 215 -6.78 -6.63 -6.98
C MET A 215 -5.63 -5.72 -6.55
N CYS A 216 -5.26 -5.76 -5.27
CA CYS A 216 -4.09 -5.03 -4.76
C CYS A 216 -2.79 -5.67 -5.28
N GLY A 217 -2.79 -7.00 -5.39
CA GLY A 217 -1.71 -7.80 -5.95
C GLY A 217 -1.39 -7.51 -7.42
N LEU A 218 -2.23 -6.74 -8.14
CA LEU A 218 -1.86 -6.26 -9.47
C LEU A 218 -0.59 -5.40 -9.44
N CYS A 219 -0.39 -4.64 -8.36
CA CYS A 219 0.74 -3.71 -8.21
C CYS A 219 1.60 -3.99 -6.97
N HIS A 220 1.03 -4.60 -5.92
CA HIS A 220 1.73 -4.95 -4.69
C HIS A 220 2.38 -6.34 -4.75
N ARG A 221 2.92 -6.70 -5.91
CA ARG A 221 3.85 -7.81 -6.14
C ARG A 221 4.85 -7.45 -7.24
N ARG A 222 6.05 -8.03 -7.23
CA ARG A 222 6.93 -8.10 -8.41
C ARG A 222 7.15 -9.52 -8.91
N GLY A 223 6.89 -10.53 -8.07
CA GLY A 223 7.03 -11.94 -8.40
C GLY A 223 6.12 -12.42 -9.54
N GLY A 224 6.40 -13.62 -10.05
CA GLY A 224 5.59 -14.28 -11.05
C GLY A 224 4.27 -14.82 -10.47
N ASP A 225 3.63 -15.73 -11.20
CA ASP A 225 2.44 -16.46 -10.71
C ASP A 225 2.78 -17.51 -9.61
N ASP A 226 3.98 -17.46 -9.01
CA ASP A 226 4.41 -18.35 -7.93
C ASP A 226 4.30 -17.71 -6.54
N ASP A 227 4.10 -18.52 -5.51
CA ASP A 227 3.96 -18.07 -4.12
C ASP A 227 5.31 -17.68 -3.48
N LYS A 228 6.36 -17.46 -4.29
CA LYS A 228 7.70 -17.09 -3.82
C LYS A 228 7.77 -15.59 -3.57
N ILE A 229 8.34 -15.17 -2.44
CA ILE A 229 8.50 -13.76 -2.08
C ILE A 229 9.89 -13.27 -2.55
N PRO A 230 10.01 -12.43 -3.60
CA PRO A 230 11.30 -11.97 -4.08
C PRO A 230 12.08 -11.19 -3.01
N ALA A 231 13.36 -11.53 -2.86
CA ALA A 231 14.27 -10.86 -1.93
C ALA A 231 15.56 -10.43 -2.63
N SER A 232 16.32 -9.54 -2.01
CA SER A 232 17.65 -9.14 -2.45
C SER A 232 18.48 -8.62 -1.27
N GLY A 233 19.69 -9.16 -1.12
CA GLY A 233 20.48 -8.95 0.08
C GLY A 233 19.76 -9.52 1.30
N ASN A 234 19.60 -8.70 2.34
CA ASN A 234 18.92 -9.09 3.58
C ASN A 234 17.42 -8.77 3.58
N PHE A 235 16.82 -8.28 2.50
CA PHE A 235 15.45 -7.77 2.56
C PHE A 235 14.57 -8.31 1.46
N VAL A 236 13.28 -8.44 1.76
CA VAL A 236 12.25 -8.57 0.75
C VAL A 236 12.29 -7.34 -0.17
N GLN A 237 12.11 -7.56 -1.47
CA GLN A 237 12.08 -6.46 -2.42
C GLN A 237 10.82 -5.60 -2.21
N HIS A 238 10.83 -4.37 -2.71
CA HIS A 238 9.69 -3.47 -2.54
C HIS A 238 8.44 -3.98 -3.24
N HIS A 239 7.28 -3.64 -2.67
CA HIS A 239 5.96 -3.97 -3.19
C HIS A 239 5.69 -5.47 -3.27
N GLU A 240 6.05 -6.25 -2.24
CA GLU A 240 5.69 -7.68 -2.13
C GLU A 240 4.64 -7.96 -1.05
N GLN A 241 3.93 -6.92 -0.55
CA GLN A 241 2.97 -7.11 0.55
C GLN A 241 1.88 -8.12 0.21
N TYR A 242 1.51 -8.26 -1.07
CA TYR A 242 0.56 -9.29 -1.49
C TYR A 242 1.13 -10.70 -1.30
N LEU A 243 2.36 -10.96 -1.74
CA LEU A 243 3.00 -12.27 -1.61
C LEU A 243 3.31 -12.60 -0.14
N ASP A 244 3.79 -11.62 0.62
CA ASP A 244 3.94 -11.71 2.07
C ASP A 244 2.64 -12.17 2.75
N PHE A 245 1.53 -11.51 2.40
CA PHE A 245 0.22 -11.78 2.96
C PHE A 245 -0.30 -13.17 2.60
N LEU A 246 -0.14 -13.59 1.33
CA LEU A 246 -0.47 -14.94 0.87
C LEU A 246 0.34 -16.02 1.60
N ALA A 247 1.60 -15.72 1.92
CA ALA A 247 2.50 -16.62 2.62
C ALA A 247 2.20 -16.72 4.13
N SER A 248 1.34 -15.86 4.68
CA SER A 248 1.16 -15.69 6.12
C SER A 248 0.14 -16.65 6.78
N GLY A 249 0.07 -17.89 6.29
CA GLY A 249 -0.70 -18.96 6.94
C GLY A 249 -2.19 -18.64 7.00
N LYS A 250 -2.80 -18.65 8.20
CA LYS A 250 -4.26 -18.43 8.34
C LYS A 250 -4.73 -17.03 7.91
N MET A 251 -3.84 -16.05 7.88
CA MET A 251 -4.18 -14.69 7.44
C MET A 251 -4.33 -14.58 5.92
N SER A 252 -3.79 -15.52 5.13
CA SER A 252 -3.81 -15.44 3.67
C SER A 252 -5.21 -15.52 3.05
N GLY A 253 -6.20 -16.03 3.80
CA GLY A 253 -7.60 -16.07 3.37
C GLY A 253 -8.38 -14.77 3.61
N LEU A 254 -7.75 -13.74 4.18
CA LEU A 254 -8.37 -12.43 4.41
C LEU A 254 -8.22 -11.54 3.16
N ARG A 255 -8.82 -10.34 3.19
CA ARG A 255 -8.70 -9.32 2.15
C ARG A 255 -7.93 -8.13 2.72
N CYS A 256 -7.14 -7.43 1.89
CA CYS A 256 -6.40 -6.23 2.31
C CYS A 256 -7.33 -5.20 2.97
N VAL A 257 -8.52 -5.03 2.38
CA VAL A 257 -9.55 -4.07 2.84
C VAL A 257 -10.24 -4.45 4.16
N ILE A 258 -9.90 -5.60 4.76
CA ILE A 258 -10.33 -5.91 6.13
C ILE A 258 -9.56 -5.05 7.13
N CYS A 259 -8.29 -4.75 6.84
CA CYS A 259 -7.42 -3.97 7.72
C CYS A 259 -7.17 -2.54 7.23
N HIS A 260 -7.24 -2.32 5.91
CA HIS A 260 -6.92 -1.05 5.29
C HIS A 260 -8.14 -0.39 4.65
N ASP A 261 -8.31 0.91 4.86
CA ASP A 261 -9.14 1.72 3.97
C ASP A 261 -8.37 1.92 2.65
N PRO A 262 -8.89 1.43 1.50
CA PRO A 262 -8.19 1.54 0.22
C PRO A 262 -8.05 2.98 -0.30
N HIS A 263 -8.76 3.95 0.31
CA HIS A 263 -8.71 5.36 -0.06
C HIS A 263 -7.80 6.18 0.86
N MET A 264 -7.16 5.59 1.87
CA MET A 264 -6.33 6.32 2.83
C MET A 264 -4.91 5.76 2.89
N PRO A 265 -3.88 6.60 3.01
CA PRO A 265 -2.52 6.14 3.19
C PRO A 265 -2.32 5.52 4.57
N VAL A 266 -1.39 4.58 4.67
CA VAL A 266 -0.87 4.07 5.95
C VAL A 266 0.51 4.59 6.30
N HIS A 267 1.19 5.25 5.38
CA HIS A 267 2.54 5.77 5.58
C HIS A 267 2.54 7.30 5.59
N VAL A 268 3.42 7.89 6.40
CA VAL A 268 3.73 9.32 6.32
C VAL A 268 4.34 9.66 4.96
N GLY A 269 3.95 10.78 4.37
CA GLY A 269 4.44 11.26 3.09
C GLY A 269 4.18 12.74 2.89
N ALA A 270 4.41 13.24 1.68
CA ALA A 270 4.31 14.67 1.37
C ALA A 270 2.93 15.28 1.70
N THR A 271 1.85 14.51 1.54
CA THR A 271 0.46 14.96 1.80
C THR A 271 -0.23 14.24 2.95
N ASN A 272 0.51 13.42 3.71
CA ASN A 272 -0.01 12.71 4.88
C ASN A 272 0.99 12.75 6.03
N THR A 273 0.60 13.32 7.17
CA THR A 273 1.48 13.46 8.35
C THR A 273 1.25 12.40 9.41
N GLU A 274 0.33 11.45 9.18
CA GLU A 274 -0.10 10.47 10.16
C GLU A 274 0.23 9.04 9.69
N GLU A 275 1.12 8.35 10.42
CA GLU A 275 1.39 6.93 10.19
C GLU A 275 0.16 6.11 10.62
N GLY A 276 -0.23 5.12 9.83
CA GLY A 276 -1.36 4.25 10.12
C GLY A 276 -2.75 4.87 9.90
N LYS A 277 -2.86 6.06 9.29
CA LYS A 277 -4.12 6.77 9.06
C LYS A 277 -5.21 5.89 8.40
N GLY A 278 -4.83 5.05 7.44
CA GLY A 278 -5.73 4.14 6.74
C GLY A 278 -5.93 2.77 7.40
N ILE A 279 -5.54 2.57 8.67
CA ILE A 279 -5.77 1.31 9.39
C ILE A 279 -7.14 1.33 10.06
N ILE A 280 -8.04 0.45 9.63
CA ILE A 280 -9.42 0.36 10.09
C ILE A 280 -9.71 -0.84 10.99
N LYS A 281 -8.70 -1.71 11.21
CA LYS A 281 -8.82 -2.92 12.02
C LYS A 281 -7.56 -3.17 12.83
N GLN A 282 -7.72 -3.26 14.15
CA GLN A 282 -6.63 -3.58 15.06
C GLN A 282 -6.54 -5.09 15.31
N CYS A 283 -5.32 -5.60 15.53
CA CYS A 283 -5.08 -7.04 15.74
C CYS A 283 -5.94 -7.62 16.87
N VAL A 284 -6.07 -6.86 17.98
CA VAL A 284 -6.78 -7.27 19.19
C VAL A 284 -8.30 -7.38 19.02
N GLU A 285 -8.88 -6.83 17.94
CA GLU A 285 -10.30 -7.02 17.66
C GLU A 285 -10.64 -8.48 17.31
N CYS A 286 -9.68 -9.19 16.69
CA CYS A 286 -9.79 -10.62 16.38
C CYS A 286 -8.97 -11.50 17.34
N HIS A 287 -7.82 -11.00 17.83
CA HIS A 287 -6.88 -11.71 18.70
C HIS A 287 -6.98 -11.24 20.15
N GLN A 288 -8.19 -11.29 20.71
CA GLN A 288 -8.50 -10.76 22.06
C GLN A 288 -7.69 -11.47 23.16
N SER A 289 -7.47 -12.78 23.05
CA SER A 289 -6.66 -13.54 23.99
C SER A 289 -5.20 -13.05 23.98
N SER A 290 -4.61 -12.91 22.81
CA SER A 290 -3.25 -12.38 22.66
C SER A 290 -3.13 -10.95 23.19
N GLY A 291 -4.15 -10.11 22.98
CA GLY A 291 -4.20 -8.77 23.58
C GLY A 291 -4.24 -8.80 25.12
N THR A 292 -5.00 -9.74 25.70
CA THR A 292 -5.08 -9.93 27.15
C THR A 292 -3.76 -10.43 27.72
N ASP A 293 -3.13 -11.40 27.05
CA ASP A 293 -1.84 -11.96 27.45
C ASP A 293 -0.72 -10.91 27.34
N TYR A 294 -0.76 -10.05 26.32
CA TYR A 294 0.24 -9.03 26.09
C TYR A 294 0.11 -7.81 27.01
N ALA A 295 -1.07 -7.56 27.59
CA ALA A 295 -1.31 -6.44 28.48
C ALA A 295 -0.38 -6.46 29.71
N ALA A 296 0.19 -5.30 30.07
CA ALA A 296 1.12 -5.14 31.18
C ALA A 296 2.39 -6.02 31.09
N THR A 297 2.74 -6.50 29.91
CA THR A 297 4.07 -7.08 29.68
C THR A 297 5.14 -6.00 29.69
N VAL A 298 6.40 -6.38 29.94
CA VAL A 298 7.55 -5.46 29.85
C VAL A 298 7.61 -4.78 28.48
N MET A 299 7.32 -5.52 27.41
CA MET A 299 7.33 -5.00 26.03
C MET A 299 6.18 -4.01 25.80
N GLN A 300 4.97 -4.34 26.26
CA GLN A 300 3.82 -3.44 26.13
C GLN A 300 3.99 -2.15 26.94
N VAL A 301 4.55 -2.23 28.15
CA VAL A 301 4.85 -1.06 28.99
C VAL A 301 5.97 -0.21 28.37
N ALA A 302 6.92 -0.83 27.69
CA ALA A 302 7.95 -0.13 26.91
C ALA A 302 7.41 0.50 25.60
N GLY A 303 6.13 0.31 25.28
CA GLY A 303 5.48 0.88 24.10
C GLY A 303 5.61 0.03 22.83
N VAL A 304 6.15 -1.19 22.91
CA VAL A 304 6.24 -2.11 21.77
C VAL A 304 4.84 -2.62 21.42
N THR A 305 4.50 -2.54 20.14
CA THR A 305 3.18 -2.92 19.61
C THR A 305 3.24 -4.23 18.84
N CYS A 306 2.07 -4.80 18.52
CA CYS A 306 1.97 -6.07 17.79
C CYS A 306 2.76 -6.04 16.47
N ILE A 307 2.70 -4.90 15.76
CA ILE A 307 3.30 -4.75 14.43
C ILE A 307 4.82 -4.61 14.48
N ASP A 308 5.41 -4.31 15.64
CA ASP A 308 6.87 -4.20 15.74
C ASP A 308 7.53 -5.57 15.69
N CYS A 309 6.84 -6.61 16.18
CA CYS A 309 7.30 -8.00 16.08
C CYS A 309 6.69 -8.75 14.89
N HIS A 310 5.39 -8.56 14.62
CA HIS A 310 4.66 -9.33 13.60
C HIS A 310 4.60 -8.66 12.23
N MET A 311 5.06 -7.42 12.10
CA MET A 311 5.17 -6.70 10.83
C MET A 311 6.41 -5.78 10.83
N PRO A 312 7.61 -6.30 11.18
CA PRO A 312 8.82 -5.50 11.23
C PRO A 312 9.13 -4.99 9.83
N LYS A 313 9.98 -3.97 9.73
CA LYS A 313 10.39 -3.40 8.45
C LYS A 313 11.39 -4.29 7.72
N ALA A 314 10.97 -5.48 7.30
CA ALA A 314 11.82 -6.50 6.68
C ALA A 314 11.84 -6.43 5.13
N ALA A 315 11.19 -5.42 4.55
CA ALA A 315 11.21 -5.15 3.11
C ALA A 315 11.84 -3.78 2.81
N LYS A 316 12.57 -3.68 1.69
CA LYS A 316 13.31 -2.46 1.30
C LYS A 316 12.74 -1.80 0.05
N SER A 317 12.24 -0.58 0.22
CA SER A 317 11.87 0.36 -0.83
C SER A 317 12.99 1.31 -1.21
N ALA A 318 13.49 2.11 -0.28
CA ALA A 318 14.50 3.12 -0.52
C ALA A 318 15.77 2.84 0.31
N ILE A 319 15.62 2.64 1.62
CA ILE A 319 16.75 2.55 2.55
C ILE A 319 16.73 1.28 3.40
N ALA A 320 17.92 0.81 3.77
CA ALA A 320 18.13 -0.07 4.91
C ALA A 320 18.61 0.81 6.07
N VAL A 321 17.95 0.72 7.22
CA VAL A 321 18.29 1.47 8.44
C VAL A 321 19.40 0.74 9.20
N SER A 322 19.36 -0.59 9.21
CA SER A 322 20.36 -1.46 9.79
C SER A 322 20.51 -2.74 8.96
N GLU A 323 21.25 -3.73 9.46
CA GLU A 323 21.39 -5.03 8.79
C GLU A 323 20.06 -5.79 8.65
N TYR A 324 19.14 -5.59 9.60
CA TYR A 324 17.87 -6.32 9.71
C TYR A 324 16.63 -5.41 9.82
N GLU A 325 16.79 -4.10 9.62
CA GLU A 325 15.68 -3.15 9.51
C GLU A 325 15.80 -2.30 8.25
N ALA A 326 14.73 -2.23 7.47
CA ALA A 326 14.57 -1.39 6.29
C ALA A 326 13.39 -0.40 6.48
N ASP A 327 12.62 -0.12 5.43
CA ASP A 327 11.65 0.99 5.41
C ASP A 327 10.23 0.60 4.98
N VAL A 328 9.95 -0.70 4.83
CA VAL A 328 8.62 -1.23 4.54
C VAL A 328 8.29 -2.40 5.45
N ARG A 329 7.11 -2.33 6.10
CA ARG A 329 6.59 -3.39 6.96
C ARG A 329 6.22 -4.64 6.17
N SER A 330 6.71 -5.79 6.63
CA SER A 330 6.32 -7.09 6.10
C SER A 330 4.85 -7.39 6.43
N HIS A 331 4.21 -8.17 5.56
CA HIS A 331 2.88 -8.74 5.81
C HIS A 331 2.94 -10.26 6.04
N VAL A 332 4.14 -10.79 6.32
CA VAL A 332 4.32 -12.12 6.90
C VAL A 332 4.16 -11.98 8.41
N PHE A 333 3.02 -12.40 8.96
CA PHE A 333 2.72 -12.24 10.37
C PHE A 333 3.32 -13.33 11.28
N ARG A 334 3.69 -14.48 10.70
CA ARG A 334 4.23 -15.61 11.47
C ARG A 334 5.73 -15.46 11.69
N MET A 335 6.18 -15.95 12.83
CA MET A 335 7.60 -15.96 13.22
C MET A 335 8.09 -17.39 13.38
N ASN A 336 9.37 -17.61 13.07
CA ASN A 336 10.10 -18.81 13.43
C ASN A 336 11.16 -18.43 14.47
N LEU A 337 11.00 -18.96 15.69
CA LEU A 337 11.84 -18.65 16.83
C LEU A 337 13.08 -19.55 16.94
N SER A 338 13.35 -20.38 15.92
CA SER A 338 14.58 -21.18 15.89
C SER A 338 15.79 -20.30 15.59
N ALA A 339 16.88 -20.52 16.33
CA ALA A 339 18.17 -19.90 16.02
C ALA A 339 18.73 -20.34 14.65
N ASP A 340 18.26 -21.45 14.10
CA ASP A 340 18.71 -21.97 12.80
C ASP A 340 17.82 -21.50 11.63
N ALA A 341 16.74 -20.76 11.90
CA ALA A 341 15.82 -20.32 10.85
C ALA A 341 16.43 -19.18 10.03
N GLU A 342 16.40 -19.28 8.70
CA GLU A 342 16.88 -18.20 7.82
C GLU A 342 15.70 -17.48 7.18
N TYR A 343 15.71 -16.15 7.19
CA TYR A 343 14.64 -15.40 6.53
C TYR A 343 14.82 -15.38 5.02
N ILE A 344 16.03 -15.08 4.54
CA ILE A 344 16.34 -15.04 3.11
C ILE A 344 17.10 -16.30 2.72
N TYR A 345 16.70 -16.93 1.62
CA TYR A 345 17.40 -18.07 1.03
C TYR A 345 17.66 -17.83 -0.47
N THR A 346 18.62 -18.56 -1.03
CA THR A 346 18.86 -18.60 -2.48
C THR A 346 18.25 -19.87 -3.05
N ASP A 347 17.35 -19.74 -4.02
CA ASP A 347 16.72 -20.88 -4.66
C ASP A 347 17.72 -21.59 -5.58
N PRO A 348 17.92 -22.92 -5.45
CA PRO A 348 18.91 -23.65 -6.23
C PRO A 348 18.53 -23.83 -7.71
N VAL A 349 17.28 -23.58 -8.10
CA VAL A 349 16.77 -23.76 -9.48
C VAL A 349 17.10 -22.54 -10.34
N ASP A 350 16.83 -21.35 -9.83
CA ASP A 350 16.98 -20.09 -10.58
C ASP A 350 18.11 -19.19 -10.04
N ASN A 351 18.72 -19.55 -8.91
CA ASN A 351 19.80 -18.82 -8.24
C ASN A 351 19.40 -17.39 -7.80
N ASN A 352 18.09 -17.11 -7.67
CA ASN A 352 17.58 -15.86 -7.11
C ASN A 352 17.35 -15.98 -5.60
N GLN A 353 17.28 -14.83 -4.93
CA GLN A 353 16.97 -14.77 -3.51
C GLN A 353 15.47 -14.60 -3.27
N TYR A 354 14.98 -15.31 -2.25
CA TYR A 354 13.59 -15.25 -1.81
C TYR A 354 13.51 -15.24 -0.29
N ALA A 355 12.39 -14.73 0.24
CA ALA A 355 12.10 -14.86 1.66
C ALA A 355 11.34 -16.15 1.95
N ASN A 356 11.75 -16.83 3.02
CA ASN A 356 10.97 -17.84 3.68
C ASN A 356 9.68 -17.21 4.21
N PRO A 357 8.59 -17.99 4.29
CA PRO A 357 7.28 -17.42 4.56
C PRO A 357 7.05 -17.16 6.06
N TYR A 358 8.10 -16.87 6.83
CA TYR A 358 8.08 -16.53 8.26
C TYR A 358 9.17 -15.52 8.56
N LEU A 359 8.95 -14.64 9.52
CA LEU A 359 9.97 -13.73 10.06
C LEU A 359 10.93 -14.51 10.98
N THR A 360 12.19 -14.07 11.06
CA THR A 360 13.18 -14.65 11.99
C THR A 360 13.58 -13.66 13.07
N LEU A 361 14.21 -14.18 14.13
CA LEU A 361 14.60 -13.43 15.32
C LEU A 361 15.44 -12.19 15.02
N GLU A 362 16.27 -12.24 13.97
CA GLU A 362 17.13 -11.12 13.57
C GLU A 362 16.32 -9.88 13.17
N TYR A 363 15.20 -10.08 12.46
CA TYR A 363 14.35 -8.99 11.99
C TYR A 363 13.36 -8.50 13.03
N VAL A 364 13.04 -9.34 14.02
CA VAL A 364 12.01 -9.05 15.03
C VAL A 364 12.65 -8.45 16.29
N CYS A 365 13.80 -8.95 16.72
CA CYS A 365 14.38 -8.61 18.02
C CYS A 365 15.56 -7.64 17.89
N LEU A 366 16.48 -7.91 16.97
CA LEU A 366 17.77 -7.22 16.90
C LEU A 366 17.71 -5.75 16.44
N PRO A 367 16.65 -5.23 15.77
CA PRO A 367 16.53 -3.79 15.54
C PRO A 367 16.48 -2.97 16.85
N CYS A 368 15.89 -3.52 17.91
CA CYS A 368 15.83 -2.88 19.23
C CYS A 368 16.93 -3.38 20.18
N HIS A 369 17.34 -4.65 20.04
CA HIS A 369 18.35 -5.31 20.86
C HIS A 369 19.67 -5.46 20.10
N ALA A 370 20.24 -4.35 19.63
CA ALA A 370 21.38 -4.33 18.71
C ALA A 370 22.69 -4.90 19.28
N ASP A 371 22.83 -4.92 20.61
CA ASP A 371 24.02 -5.48 21.30
C ASP A 371 23.91 -6.99 21.56
N GLU A 372 22.78 -7.60 21.19
CA GLU A 372 22.49 -9.01 21.42
C GLU A 372 22.64 -9.84 20.14
N ASN A 373 22.62 -11.16 20.28
CA ASN A 373 22.70 -12.08 19.15
C ASN A 373 21.46 -12.97 19.03
N LYS A 374 21.40 -13.74 17.95
CA LYS A 374 20.27 -14.63 17.67
C LYS A 374 20.03 -15.71 18.72
N ALA A 375 21.09 -16.22 19.36
CA ALA A 375 20.95 -17.21 20.43
C ALA A 375 20.27 -16.60 21.68
N TRP A 376 20.67 -15.38 22.04
CA TRP A 376 20.00 -14.60 23.07
C TRP A 376 18.53 -14.36 22.71
N ALA A 377 18.25 -13.97 21.47
CA ALA A 377 16.88 -13.73 21.03
C ALA A 377 16.02 -15.01 21.10
N ALA A 378 16.58 -16.17 20.75
CA ALA A 378 15.88 -17.45 20.82
C ALA A 378 15.55 -17.86 22.26
N GLU A 379 16.46 -17.59 23.20
CA GLU A 379 16.24 -17.86 24.64
C GLU A 379 15.14 -16.96 25.24
N ASN A 380 15.08 -15.69 24.80
CA ASN A 380 14.20 -14.69 25.40
C ASN A 380 12.85 -14.53 24.69
N ALA A 381 12.75 -14.84 23.39
CA ALA A 381 11.52 -14.66 22.60
C ALA A 381 10.26 -15.34 23.21
N PRO A 382 10.32 -16.55 23.81
CA PRO A 382 9.15 -17.15 24.46
C PRO A 382 8.57 -16.31 25.61
N ASN A 383 9.38 -15.46 26.23
CA ASN A 383 8.96 -14.59 27.34
C ASN A 383 8.43 -13.24 26.87
N ALA A 384 8.66 -12.86 25.60
CA ALA A 384 8.31 -11.53 25.09
C ALA A 384 6.81 -11.22 25.17
N MET A 385 5.95 -12.25 25.11
CA MET A 385 4.49 -12.11 25.23
C MET A 385 3.94 -12.31 26.64
N THR A 386 4.75 -12.77 27.60
CA THR A 386 4.25 -13.27 28.89
C THR A 386 4.89 -12.61 30.12
N LEU A 387 6.12 -12.09 29.99
CA LEU A 387 6.83 -11.46 31.09
C LEU A 387 6.16 -10.14 31.48
N LYS A 388 5.50 -10.14 32.64
CA LYS A 388 4.80 -8.98 33.19
C LYS A 388 5.79 -7.97 33.77
N ALA A 389 5.51 -6.69 33.56
CA ALA A 389 6.23 -5.62 34.24
C ALA A 389 5.90 -5.67 35.73
N GLU A 390 6.91 -5.54 36.59
CA GLU A 390 6.66 -5.37 38.01
C GLU A 390 5.92 -4.05 38.23
N VAL A 391 4.70 -4.13 38.77
CA VAL A 391 3.97 -2.93 39.17
C VAL A 391 4.69 -2.38 40.39
N ALA A 392 5.43 -1.27 40.23
CA ALA A 392 5.89 -0.50 41.37
C ALA A 392 4.67 -0.01 42.13
N THR A 393 4.33 -0.70 43.23
CA THR A 393 3.40 -0.16 44.21
C THR A 393 4.13 0.97 44.91
N GLU A 394 4.07 2.19 44.35
CA GLU A 394 4.15 3.37 45.19
C GLU A 394 2.93 3.33 46.10
N ALA A 395 3.11 2.72 47.27
CA ALA A 395 2.22 2.93 48.38
C ALA A 395 2.23 4.44 48.63
N ALA A 396 1.19 5.13 48.14
CA ALA A 396 0.92 6.50 48.52
C ALA A 396 0.68 6.49 50.04
N THR A 397 1.75 6.71 50.81
CA THR A 397 1.66 7.06 52.23
C THR A 397 1.07 8.46 52.28
N GLN A 398 -0.25 8.54 52.19
CA GLN A 398 -0.98 9.68 52.71
C GLN A 398 -0.69 9.72 54.22
N PRO A 399 -0.07 10.79 54.75
CA PRO A 399 0.00 10.94 56.19
C PRO A 399 -1.43 10.99 56.73
N SER A 400 -1.75 10.09 57.65
CA SER A 400 -2.97 10.15 58.43
C SER A 400 -3.10 11.54 59.05
N PRO A 401 -4.26 12.22 58.94
CA PRO A 401 -4.45 13.49 59.62
C PRO A 401 -4.33 13.22 61.12
N GLY A 402 -3.28 13.77 61.72
CA GLY A 402 -2.98 13.64 63.13
C GLY A 402 -4.15 14.08 63.99
N PHE A 403 -4.46 13.24 64.97
CA PHE A 403 -5.17 13.62 66.18
C PHE A 403 -4.55 14.90 66.76
N GLY A 404 -5.19 16.04 66.57
CA GLY A 404 -4.66 17.30 67.08
C GLY A 404 -5.38 18.56 66.61
N LEU A 405 -6.70 18.67 66.86
CA LEU A 405 -7.34 19.92 67.33
C LEU A 405 -8.84 19.70 67.62
N MET A 406 -9.14 18.92 68.64
CA MET A 406 -10.40 19.08 69.39
C MET A 406 -10.14 20.11 70.48
N ILE A 407 -10.18 21.40 70.14
CA ILE A 407 -10.45 22.56 71.01
C ILE A 407 -10.72 23.74 70.09
N SER A 408 -11.74 24.54 70.43
CA SER A 408 -12.17 25.82 69.85
C SER A 408 -13.20 25.82 68.71
N VAL A 409 -14.33 25.12 68.90
CA VAL A 409 -15.64 25.52 68.32
C VAL A 409 -16.62 26.03 69.41
N GLY A 410 -16.16 26.17 70.66
CA GLY A 410 -17.00 26.60 71.78
C GLY A 410 -16.71 28.00 72.31
N MET A 411 -16.57 29.04 71.47
CA MET A 411 -16.52 30.42 72.00
C MET A 411 -16.73 31.55 70.95
N LEU A 412 -17.70 31.43 70.05
CA LEU A 412 -18.20 32.55 69.25
C LEU A 412 -19.74 32.56 69.15
N LEU A 413 -20.42 32.23 70.25
CA LEU A 413 -21.88 32.35 70.41
C LEU A 413 -22.29 32.96 71.77
N THR A 414 -21.39 33.71 72.42
CA THR A 414 -21.63 34.44 73.68
C THR A 414 -21.16 35.89 73.64
N VAL A 415 -21.26 36.56 72.49
CA VAL A 415 -21.16 38.04 72.39
C VAL A 415 -22.42 38.66 71.76
N TYR A 416 -23.45 37.86 71.46
CA TYR A 416 -24.76 38.38 71.03
C TYR A 416 -25.78 38.60 72.18
N LEU A 417 -25.35 38.66 73.45
CA LEU A 417 -26.28 38.87 74.57
C LEU A 417 -25.91 39.93 75.63
N PHE A 418 -24.92 40.79 75.42
CA PHE A 418 -24.71 41.97 76.29
C PHE A 418 -24.28 43.23 75.55
N ARG A 419 -25.14 43.70 74.63
CA ARG A 419 -25.27 45.13 74.31
C ARG A 419 -26.68 45.59 74.69
N ARG A 420 -26.95 45.59 76.01
CA ARG A 420 -27.90 46.49 76.66
C ARG A 420 -27.18 47.11 77.85
N ARG A 421 -26.99 48.44 77.73
CA ARG A 421 -26.33 49.41 78.61
C ARG A 421 -24.82 49.47 78.51
#